data_AF-A0A6A6G811-F1
#
_entry.id   AF-A0A6A6G811-F1
#
_cell.length_a   1.000
_cell.length_b   1.000
_cell.length_c   1.000
_cell.angle_alpha   90.00
_cell.angle_beta   90.00
_cell.angle_gamma   90.00
#
_symmetry.space_group_name_H-M   'P 1'
#
loop_
_entity.id
_entity.type
_entity.pdbx_description
1 polymer ?
#
loop_
_entity_poly.entity_id
_entity_poly.type
_entity_poly.pdbx_seq_one_letter_code
_entity_poly.pdbx_strand_id
1 'polypeptide(L)'
;MSRTITVHNKSGQRQTFLVHGWNGNKNIDVPARSKVNINAPDGSSGAIIAVHGGVEGEQAEITKKGFGGNDFFDMSYIVGLGGNLTIMQAGDRSTLKGHPTLMQACNAKWQKTDQNTKNAIKGAVHLDGSGKVIRVDKPASNPKLEDWVRTFAGGYGYVGVGSWNGSNGNQQDNQNVRLQISTSLTAKILTYLQSSAAKGNKDILVTYNDGNGNANPGDDAPPPKPAPANNKYTIKAGDTFWSVAQAHKLTVQQIRAANPGVDASKLKVGQVINLRR
;
A
#
# COMPACT_ATOMS: atom_id res chain seq x y z
N MET A 1 -2.30 24.33 4.24
CA MET A 1 -2.92 23.15 4.89
C MET A 1 -1.89 22.05 4.84
N SER A 2 -1.63 21.36 5.95
CA SER A 2 -0.73 20.21 5.92
C SER A 2 -1.36 19.09 5.11
N ARG A 3 -0.58 18.42 4.27
CA ARG A 3 -1.03 17.24 3.50
C ARG A 3 -0.57 15.98 4.19
N THR A 4 -1.20 14.87 3.82
CA THR A 4 -0.91 13.57 4.40
C THR A 4 -0.37 12.60 3.35
N ILE A 5 0.51 11.72 3.81
CA ILE A 5 0.87 10.49 3.12
C ILE A 5 0.16 9.36 3.88
N THR A 6 -0.77 8.69 3.23
CA THR A 6 -1.42 7.49 3.74
C THR A 6 -0.60 6.28 3.32
N VAL A 7 -0.08 5.51 4.27
CA VAL A 7 0.57 4.22 4.00
C VAL A 7 -0.44 3.12 4.29
N HIS A 8 -0.91 2.43 3.26
CA HIS A 8 -1.92 1.38 3.33
C HIS A 8 -1.28 0.01 3.12
N ASN A 9 -1.21 -0.77 4.19
CA ASN A 9 -0.81 -2.17 4.11
C ASN A 9 -2.05 -3.03 3.84
N LYS A 10 -2.18 -3.52 2.62
CA LYS A 10 -3.27 -4.43 2.20
C LYS A 10 -2.90 -5.90 2.41
N SER A 11 -1.66 -6.21 2.81
CA SER A 11 -1.21 -7.58 3.05
C SER A 11 -1.96 -8.24 4.19
N GLY A 12 -1.89 -9.58 4.24
CA GLY A 12 -2.39 -10.35 5.39
C GLY A 12 -1.50 -10.26 6.62
N GLN A 13 -0.32 -9.66 6.49
CA GLN A 13 0.71 -9.56 7.54
C GLN A 13 1.08 -8.10 7.79
N ARG A 14 1.68 -7.85 8.96
CA ARG A 14 2.31 -6.56 9.28
C ARG A 14 3.45 -6.25 8.32
N GLN A 15 3.62 -4.99 7.98
CA GLN A 15 4.74 -4.50 7.18
C GLN A 15 5.40 -3.31 7.88
N THR A 16 6.72 -3.35 7.98
CA THR A 16 7.55 -2.23 8.48
C THR A 16 7.95 -1.33 7.32
N PHE A 17 7.92 -0.02 7.53
CA PHE A 17 8.45 0.95 6.58
C PHE A 17 9.42 1.90 7.27
N LEU A 18 10.54 2.19 6.60
CA LEU A 18 11.33 3.37 6.94
C LEU A 18 10.59 4.62 6.43
N VAL A 19 10.66 5.68 7.20
CA VAL A 19 10.10 6.98 6.86
C VAL A 19 11.22 8.00 6.91
N HIS A 20 11.63 8.51 5.76
CA HIS A 20 12.65 9.56 5.66
C HIS A 20 11.97 10.90 5.37
N GLY A 21 12.45 11.99 5.98
CA GLY A 21 11.95 13.36 5.78
C GLY A 21 10.69 13.69 6.58
N TRP A 22 9.96 12.69 7.08
CA TRP A 22 8.75 12.85 7.89
C TRP A 22 8.78 12.00 9.14
N ASN A 23 7.78 12.15 10.00
CA ASN A 23 7.63 11.37 11.23
C ASN A 23 8.86 11.42 12.16
N GLY A 24 9.65 12.50 12.11
CA GLY A 24 10.93 12.61 12.83
C GLY A 24 11.94 11.54 12.43
N ASN A 25 11.90 11.07 11.19
CA ASN A 25 12.66 9.94 10.66
C ASN A 25 12.43 8.61 11.40
N LYS A 26 11.30 8.48 12.12
CA LYS A 26 10.94 7.24 12.81
C LYS A 26 10.19 6.31 11.86
N ASN A 27 10.62 5.06 11.86
CA ASN A 27 9.96 3.98 11.14
C ASN A 27 8.51 3.81 11.61
N ILE A 28 7.68 3.26 10.74
CA ILE A 28 6.32 2.86 11.07
C ILE A 28 6.17 1.35 10.92
N ASP A 29 5.32 0.79 11.75
CA ASP A 29 4.85 -0.58 11.64
C ASP A 29 3.36 -0.55 11.32
N VAL A 30 3.00 -0.93 10.10
CA VAL A 30 1.60 -0.90 9.65
C VAL A 30 1.01 -2.30 9.78
N PRO A 31 0.02 -2.52 10.66
CA PRO A 31 -0.62 -3.83 10.84
C PRO A 31 -1.23 -4.35 9.54
N ALA A 32 -1.52 -5.65 9.51
CA ALA A 32 -2.25 -6.27 8.40
C ALA A 32 -3.55 -5.51 8.12
N ARG A 33 -3.88 -5.33 6.84
CA ARG A 33 -5.15 -4.71 6.38
C ARG A 33 -5.44 -3.35 7.02
N SER A 34 -4.40 -2.56 7.29
CA SER A 34 -4.50 -1.30 8.04
C SER A 34 -3.78 -0.15 7.34
N LYS A 35 -4.02 1.07 7.81
CA LYS A 35 -3.45 2.30 7.26
C LYS A 35 -2.83 3.15 8.37
N VAL A 36 -1.78 3.89 8.05
CA VAL A 36 -1.20 4.94 8.91
C VAL A 36 -1.08 6.22 8.09
N ASN A 37 -1.42 7.35 8.71
CA ASN A 37 -1.28 8.67 8.09
C ASN A 37 -0.04 9.37 8.65
N ILE A 38 0.78 9.90 7.75
CA ILE A 38 1.99 10.65 8.06
C ILE A 38 1.76 12.09 7.62
N ASN A 39 2.08 13.03 8.51
CA ASN A 39 2.05 14.45 8.18
C ASN A 39 3.21 14.81 7.23
N ALA A 40 2.89 15.38 6.07
CA ALA A 40 3.84 15.75 5.03
C ALA A 40 3.62 17.20 4.58
N PRO A 41 4.31 18.17 5.21
CA PRO A 41 4.15 19.59 4.90
C PRO A 41 4.51 19.96 3.46
N ASP A 42 3.89 21.02 2.93
CA ASP A 42 4.29 21.63 1.67
C ASP A 42 5.78 22.00 1.66
N GLY A 43 6.48 21.75 0.54
CA GLY A 43 7.91 22.03 0.39
C GLY A 43 8.83 20.99 1.04
N SER A 44 8.30 19.89 1.57
CA SER A 44 9.10 18.79 2.14
C SER A 44 9.32 17.66 1.14
N SER A 45 10.44 16.94 1.33
CA SER A 45 10.81 15.76 0.55
C SER A 45 11.22 14.62 1.47
N GLY A 46 11.07 13.39 1.00
CA GLY A 46 11.32 12.20 1.78
C GLY A 46 10.98 10.92 1.04
N ALA A 47 10.98 9.81 1.76
CA ALA A 47 10.67 8.50 1.19
C ALA A 47 9.93 7.60 2.18
N ILE A 48 9.06 6.74 1.64
CA ILE A 48 8.46 5.60 2.34
C ILE A 48 9.07 4.32 1.76
N ILE A 49 9.79 3.56 2.58
CA ILE A 49 10.63 2.44 2.12
C ILE A 49 10.15 1.16 2.78
N ALA A 50 9.76 0.16 1.99
CA ALA A 50 9.41 -1.15 2.56
C ALA A 50 10.67 -1.86 3.08
N VAL A 51 10.55 -2.54 4.23
CA VAL A 51 11.65 -3.30 4.84
C VAL A 51 11.39 -4.80 4.73
N HIS A 52 12.36 -5.55 4.22
CA HIS A 52 12.27 -7.00 4.03
C HIS A 52 13.45 -7.68 4.71
N GLY A 53 13.19 -8.51 5.72
CA GLY A 53 14.25 -9.18 6.48
C GLY A 53 15.23 -8.21 7.17
N GLY A 54 14.77 -7.01 7.54
CA GLY A 54 15.60 -5.96 8.15
C GLY A 54 16.40 -5.11 7.14
N VAL A 55 16.22 -5.33 5.84
CA VAL A 55 16.92 -4.60 4.77
C VAL A 55 15.94 -3.74 3.98
N GLU A 56 16.42 -2.59 3.51
CA GLU A 56 15.66 -1.70 2.62
C GLU A 56 15.25 -2.41 1.33
N GLY A 57 14.02 -2.12 0.87
CA GLY A 57 13.44 -2.63 -0.35
C GLY A 57 12.97 -1.50 -1.26
N GLU A 58 11.83 -1.72 -1.90
CA GLU A 58 11.22 -0.75 -2.79
C GLU A 58 10.78 0.53 -2.05
N GLN A 59 10.96 1.67 -2.71
CA GLN A 59 10.79 3.01 -2.13
C GLN A 59 9.78 3.81 -2.94
N ALA A 60 8.91 4.53 -2.23
CA ALA A 60 8.14 5.64 -2.76
C ALA A 60 8.85 6.95 -2.37
N GLU A 61 9.53 7.58 -3.32
CA GLU A 61 10.21 8.87 -3.16
C GLU A 61 9.21 9.98 -3.43
N ILE A 62 9.16 11.01 -2.59
CA ILE A 62 8.08 12.01 -2.62
C ILE A 62 8.66 13.40 -2.34
N THR A 63 8.22 14.40 -3.10
CA THR A 63 8.36 15.83 -2.82
C THR A 63 6.99 16.49 -2.89
N LYS A 64 6.56 17.09 -1.77
CA LYS A 64 5.26 17.75 -1.63
C LYS A 64 5.35 19.19 -2.12
N LYS A 65 4.46 19.59 -3.03
CA LYS A 65 4.39 20.97 -3.55
C LYS A 65 5.78 21.53 -3.91
N GLY A 66 6.51 20.78 -4.72
CA GLY A 66 7.81 21.18 -5.26
C GLY A 66 7.67 22.17 -6.41
N PHE A 67 8.45 21.94 -7.47
CA PHE A 67 8.48 22.82 -8.64
C PHE A 67 7.08 23.04 -9.26
N GLY A 68 6.72 24.30 -9.53
CA GLY A 68 5.41 24.66 -10.05
C GLY A 68 4.24 24.44 -9.08
N GLY A 69 4.50 24.20 -7.80
CA GLY A 69 3.47 23.93 -6.79
C GLY A 69 2.85 22.52 -6.87
N ASN A 70 3.51 21.62 -7.59
CA ASN A 70 3.05 20.26 -7.87
C ASN A 70 3.68 19.23 -6.94
N ASP A 71 3.02 18.10 -6.76
CA ASP A 71 3.64 16.93 -6.14
C ASP A 71 4.52 16.19 -7.15
N PHE A 72 5.71 15.81 -6.70
CA PHE A 72 6.59 14.89 -7.41
C PHE A 72 6.69 13.64 -6.57
N PHE A 73 6.57 12.48 -7.19
CA PHE A 73 6.76 11.24 -6.49
C PHE A 73 7.06 10.13 -7.46
N ASP A 74 7.89 9.20 -7.05
CA ASP A 74 8.42 8.16 -7.90
C ASP A 74 8.52 6.86 -7.13
N MET A 75 8.54 5.77 -7.88
CA MET A 75 8.91 4.46 -7.39
C MET A 75 10.37 4.18 -7.72
N SER A 76 11.10 3.66 -6.73
CA SER A 76 12.51 3.36 -6.83
C SER A 76 12.79 1.97 -6.24
N TYR A 77 13.56 1.17 -6.98
CA TYR A 77 14.06 -0.15 -6.60
C TYR A 77 15.57 -0.12 -6.35
N ILE A 78 16.16 1.08 -6.32
CA ILE A 78 17.61 1.31 -6.32
C ILE A 78 18.32 0.68 -5.12
N VAL A 79 17.64 0.54 -3.97
CA VAL A 79 18.19 -0.03 -2.72
C VAL A 79 17.76 -1.47 -2.46
N GLY A 80 16.84 -2.03 -3.26
CA GLY A 80 16.35 -3.38 -3.12
C GLY A 80 14.87 -3.51 -3.50
N LEU A 81 14.35 -4.73 -3.41
CA LEU A 81 12.93 -5.04 -3.53
C LEU A 81 12.57 -6.34 -2.80
N GLY A 82 11.32 -6.45 -2.35
CA GLY A 82 10.82 -7.67 -1.69
C GLY A 82 9.29 -7.73 -1.55
N GLY A 83 8.57 -6.68 -1.97
CA GLY A 83 7.11 -6.68 -2.03
C GLY A 83 6.57 -5.86 -3.19
N ASN A 84 5.27 -5.59 -3.17
CA ASN A 84 4.61 -4.80 -4.21
C ASN A 84 4.14 -3.47 -3.61
N LEU A 85 4.90 -2.41 -3.87
CA LEU A 85 4.60 -1.04 -3.46
C LEU A 85 4.16 -0.22 -4.67
N THR A 86 3.09 0.55 -4.50
CA THR A 86 2.64 1.54 -5.49
C THR A 86 2.31 2.87 -4.80
N ILE A 87 2.29 3.94 -5.58
CA ILE A 87 2.00 5.29 -5.11
C ILE A 87 1.11 6.05 -6.08
N MET A 88 0.21 6.87 -5.57
CA MET A 88 -0.59 7.82 -6.36
C MET A 88 -1.00 9.02 -5.53
N GLN A 89 -1.45 10.10 -6.18
CA GLN A 89 -2.30 11.08 -5.51
C GLN A 89 -3.61 10.42 -5.08
N ALA A 90 -4.03 10.69 -3.85
CA ALA A 90 -5.31 10.28 -3.30
C ALA A 90 -6.46 10.60 -4.27
N GLY A 91 -7.34 9.63 -4.52
CA GLY A 91 -8.45 9.76 -5.45
C GLY A 91 -8.10 9.79 -6.95
N ASP A 92 -6.82 9.76 -7.34
CA ASP A 92 -6.41 9.96 -8.75
C ASP A 92 -5.51 8.84 -9.27
N ARG A 93 -6.15 7.75 -9.72
CA ARG A 93 -5.47 6.59 -10.32
C ARG A 93 -4.71 6.93 -11.60
N SER A 94 -5.00 8.05 -12.26
CA SER A 94 -4.24 8.48 -13.42
C SER A 94 -2.80 8.90 -13.08
N THR A 95 -2.47 8.98 -11.78
CA THR A 95 -1.14 9.27 -11.26
C THR A 95 -0.41 8.06 -10.67
N LEU A 96 -1.00 6.86 -10.78
CA LEU A 96 -0.44 5.62 -10.21
C LEU A 96 0.95 5.29 -10.80
N LYS A 97 1.93 5.10 -9.92
CA LYS A 97 3.29 4.64 -10.24
C LYS A 97 3.61 3.37 -9.44
N GLY A 98 4.58 2.58 -9.94
CA GLY A 98 4.98 1.30 -9.35
C GLY A 98 4.39 0.09 -10.04
N HIS A 99 5.06 -1.06 -9.88
CA HIS A 99 4.60 -2.33 -10.43
C HIS A 99 3.70 -3.03 -9.39
N PRO A 100 2.38 -3.20 -9.66
CA PRO A 100 1.47 -3.80 -8.68
C PRO A 100 1.74 -5.27 -8.34
N THR A 101 2.49 -5.97 -9.20
CA THR A 101 2.84 -7.39 -9.06
C THR A 101 4.32 -7.60 -9.35
N LEU A 102 5.16 -6.68 -8.85
CA LEU A 102 6.61 -6.69 -8.99
C LEU A 102 7.21 -8.06 -8.62
N MET A 103 6.84 -8.60 -7.47
CA MET A 103 7.42 -9.86 -6.99
C MET A 103 6.97 -11.07 -7.80
N GLN A 104 5.79 -11.02 -8.43
CA GLN A 104 5.36 -12.04 -9.39
C GLN A 104 6.18 -11.96 -10.68
N ALA A 105 6.41 -10.75 -11.20
CA ALA A 105 7.24 -10.54 -12.37
C ALA A 105 8.69 -10.96 -12.12
N CYS A 106 9.22 -10.63 -10.94
CA CYS A 106 10.53 -11.07 -10.44
C CYS A 106 10.62 -12.60 -10.41
N ASN A 107 9.65 -13.29 -9.79
CA ASN A 107 9.64 -14.75 -9.70
C ASN A 107 9.49 -15.42 -11.08
N ALA A 108 8.61 -14.90 -11.94
CA ALA A 108 8.46 -15.38 -13.31
C ALA A 108 9.76 -15.19 -14.12
N LYS A 109 10.47 -14.08 -13.90
CA LYS A 109 11.78 -13.85 -14.51
C LYS A 109 12.83 -14.81 -13.96
N TRP A 110 12.89 -15.00 -12.65
CA TRP A 110 13.85 -15.90 -11.99
C TRP A 110 13.75 -17.33 -12.52
N GLN A 111 12.54 -17.85 -12.70
CA GLN A 111 12.31 -19.19 -13.25
C GLN A 111 12.90 -19.35 -14.67
N LYS A 112 12.85 -18.29 -15.48
CA LYS A 112 13.35 -18.26 -16.86
C LYS A 112 14.81 -17.80 -16.98
N THR A 113 15.45 -17.42 -15.89
CA THR A 113 16.82 -16.91 -15.89
C THR A 113 17.81 -18.07 -16.04
N ASP A 114 18.74 -17.94 -16.97
CA ASP A 114 19.77 -18.95 -17.24
C ASP A 114 20.73 -19.10 -16.05
N GLN A 115 21.42 -20.25 -16.00
CA GLN A 115 22.26 -20.58 -14.84
C GLN A 115 23.48 -19.65 -14.70
N ASN A 116 24.02 -19.11 -15.80
CA ASN A 116 25.17 -18.21 -15.73
C ASN A 116 24.76 -16.89 -15.08
N THR A 117 23.61 -16.35 -15.47
CA THR A 117 23.03 -15.16 -14.84
C THR A 117 22.70 -15.43 -13.37
N LYS A 118 22.04 -16.56 -13.05
CA LYS A 118 21.76 -16.94 -11.65
C LYS A 118 23.04 -17.00 -10.81
N ASN A 119 24.09 -17.64 -11.32
CA ASN A 119 25.38 -17.74 -10.64
C ASN A 119 26.02 -16.36 -10.40
N ALA A 120 25.85 -15.42 -11.32
CA ALA A 120 26.39 -14.07 -11.23
C ALA A 120 25.67 -13.20 -10.18
N ILE A 121 24.40 -13.46 -9.89
CA ILE A 121 23.57 -12.65 -8.97
C ILE A 121 23.14 -13.39 -7.70
N LYS A 122 23.54 -14.66 -7.51
CA LYS A 122 23.09 -15.51 -6.40
C LYS A 122 23.30 -14.94 -5.00
N GLY A 123 24.32 -14.09 -4.81
CA GLY A 123 24.58 -13.44 -3.52
C GLY A 123 23.57 -12.33 -3.19
N ALA A 124 22.82 -11.86 -4.18
CA ALA A 124 21.90 -10.74 -4.07
C ALA A 124 20.42 -11.13 -4.22
N VAL A 125 20.13 -12.36 -4.64
CA VAL A 125 18.76 -12.87 -4.81
C VAL A 125 18.48 -13.90 -3.74
N HIS A 126 17.57 -13.56 -2.83
CA HIS A 126 17.26 -14.36 -1.65
C HIS A 126 15.98 -15.15 -1.89
N LEU A 127 16.07 -16.47 -1.70
CA LEU A 127 14.99 -17.42 -1.93
C LEU A 127 14.45 -17.95 -0.61
N ASP A 128 13.16 -18.31 -0.57
CA ASP A 128 12.63 -19.17 0.49
C ASP A 128 12.95 -20.65 0.23
N GLY A 129 12.52 -21.53 1.15
CA GLY A 129 12.73 -22.98 1.03
C GLY A 129 12.04 -23.65 -0.17
N SER A 130 11.11 -22.96 -0.85
CA SER A 130 10.47 -23.43 -2.09
C SER A 130 11.20 -22.96 -3.35
N GLY A 131 12.25 -22.14 -3.20
CA GLY A 131 12.96 -21.53 -4.33
C GLY A 131 12.28 -20.27 -4.88
N LYS A 132 11.29 -19.72 -4.19
CA LYS A 132 10.63 -18.45 -4.55
C LYS A 132 11.50 -17.29 -4.10
N VAL A 133 11.72 -16.30 -4.97
CA VAL A 133 12.38 -15.04 -4.62
C VAL A 133 11.53 -14.28 -3.60
N ILE A 134 12.12 -14.02 -2.44
CA ILE A 134 11.51 -13.25 -1.35
C ILE A 134 12.13 -11.86 -1.19
N ARG A 135 13.35 -11.65 -1.68
CA ARG A 135 14.06 -10.38 -1.58
C ARG A 135 15.18 -10.31 -2.61
N VAL A 136 15.45 -9.11 -3.11
CA VAL A 136 16.58 -8.80 -3.96
C VAL A 136 17.31 -7.60 -3.35
N ASP A 137 18.62 -7.74 -3.19
CA ASP A 137 19.48 -6.67 -2.65
C ASP A 137 19.62 -5.50 -3.62
N LYS A 138 20.31 -4.45 -3.17
CA LYS A 138 20.60 -3.19 -3.88
C LYS A 138 21.12 -3.39 -5.32
N PRO A 139 20.30 -3.08 -6.35
CA PRO A 139 20.74 -3.17 -7.74
C PRO A 139 21.82 -2.15 -8.09
N ALA A 140 21.76 -0.93 -7.54
CA ALA A 140 22.73 0.13 -7.86
C ALA A 140 24.19 -0.15 -7.48
N SER A 141 24.46 -1.19 -6.69
CA SER A 141 25.82 -1.64 -6.38
C SER A 141 26.29 -2.84 -7.22
N ASN A 142 25.44 -3.37 -8.10
CA ASN A 142 25.73 -4.57 -8.88
C ASN A 142 25.15 -4.44 -10.30
N PRO A 143 25.97 -4.09 -11.32
CA PRO A 143 25.50 -3.88 -12.69
C PRO A 143 24.75 -5.08 -13.28
N LYS A 144 25.20 -6.31 -13.02
CA LYS A 144 24.52 -7.52 -13.52
C LYS A 144 23.15 -7.73 -12.86
N LEU A 145 23.04 -7.39 -11.58
CA LEU A 145 21.76 -7.41 -10.87
C LEU A 145 20.83 -6.32 -11.39
N GLU A 146 21.37 -5.11 -11.60
CA GLU A 146 20.64 -3.99 -12.19
C GLU A 146 20.05 -4.37 -13.55
N ASP A 147 20.87 -4.90 -14.47
CA ASP A 147 20.43 -5.37 -15.78
C ASP A 147 19.33 -6.43 -15.65
N TRP A 148 19.46 -7.37 -14.71
CA TRP A 148 18.45 -8.39 -14.48
C TRP A 148 17.13 -7.81 -13.94
N VAL A 149 17.19 -6.88 -12.97
CA VAL A 149 16.01 -6.21 -12.42
C VAL A 149 15.29 -5.37 -13.47
N ARG A 150 16.04 -4.69 -14.35
CA ARG A 150 15.49 -3.91 -15.47
C ARG A 150 14.58 -4.74 -16.37
N THR A 151 14.84 -6.04 -16.51
CA THR A 151 14.03 -6.91 -17.39
C THR A 151 12.59 -7.15 -16.92
N PHE A 152 12.27 -6.86 -15.66
CA PHE A 152 10.91 -7.03 -15.12
C PHE A 152 10.37 -5.81 -14.38
N ALA A 153 11.25 -4.92 -13.90
CA ALA A 153 10.87 -3.70 -13.18
C ALA A 153 11.00 -2.43 -14.03
N GLY A 154 11.72 -2.50 -15.16
CA GLY A 154 11.83 -1.38 -16.11
C GLY A 154 10.46 -0.92 -16.58
N GLY A 155 10.26 0.40 -16.68
CA GLY A 155 8.94 0.96 -16.97
C GLY A 155 8.09 1.32 -15.73
N TYR A 156 8.44 0.80 -14.55
CA TYR A 156 7.63 0.95 -13.34
C TYR A 156 8.34 1.67 -12.18
N GLY A 157 9.64 1.94 -12.30
CA GLY A 157 10.43 2.60 -11.29
C GLY A 157 11.89 2.79 -11.68
N TYR A 158 12.62 3.57 -10.89
CA TYR A 158 14.07 3.71 -11.00
C TYR A 158 14.75 2.44 -10.53
N VAL A 159 15.46 1.73 -11.40
CA VAL A 159 16.14 0.47 -11.04
C VAL A 159 17.60 0.70 -10.64
N GLY A 160 18.29 1.59 -11.35
CA GLY A 160 19.71 1.88 -11.16
C GLY A 160 19.98 3.29 -10.68
N VAL A 161 21.23 3.74 -10.83
CA VAL A 161 21.59 5.14 -10.57
C VAL A 161 20.80 6.04 -11.53
N GLY A 162 19.81 6.74 -10.96
CA GLY A 162 19.01 7.74 -11.66
C GLY A 162 19.85 8.94 -12.10
N SER A 163 19.20 9.93 -12.72
CA SER A 163 19.88 11.18 -13.07
C SER A 163 20.39 11.87 -11.80
N TRP A 164 21.71 11.95 -11.63
CA TRP A 164 22.35 12.51 -10.45
C TRP A 164 23.70 13.12 -10.79
N ASN A 165 23.96 14.32 -10.24
CA ASN A 165 25.24 15.06 -10.38
C ASN A 165 25.77 15.17 -11.83
N GLY A 166 24.90 15.48 -12.79
CA GLY A 166 25.25 15.63 -14.21
C GLY A 166 25.29 14.33 -15.02
N SER A 167 25.12 13.17 -14.39
CA SER A 167 24.78 11.94 -15.10
C SER A 167 23.29 11.97 -15.44
N ASN A 168 22.93 11.66 -16.69
CA ASN A 168 21.52 11.54 -17.10
C ASN A 168 20.86 10.26 -16.57
N GLY A 169 21.61 9.39 -15.88
CA GLY A 169 21.15 8.06 -15.49
C GLY A 169 20.78 7.20 -16.70
N ASN A 170 20.03 6.12 -16.48
CA ASN A 170 19.53 5.30 -17.57
C ASN A 170 18.34 5.97 -18.27
N GLN A 171 18.40 6.13 -19.59
CA GLN A 171 17.33 6.78 -20.36
C GLN A 171 15.98 6.05 -20.23
N GLN A 172 15.98 4.73 -20.07
CA GLN A 172 14.76 3.94 -19.89
C GLN A 172 14.03 4.36 -18.61
N ASP A 173 14.75 4.67 -17.54
CA ASP A 173 14.15 5.11 -16.27
C ASP A 173 13.47 6.48 -16.40
N ASN A 174 13.91 7.31 -17.36
CA ASN A 174 13.40 8.66 -17.60
C ASN A 174 12.31 8.73 -18.68
N GLN A 175 12.18 7.73 -19.55
CA GLN A 175 11.36 7.78 -20.77
C GLN A 175 10.07 6.94 -20.70
N ASN A 176 9.61 6.53 -19.52
CA ASN A 176 8.61 5.47 -19.36
C ASN A 176 7.30 5.68 -20.15
N VAL A 177 7.21 5.01 -21.30
CA VAL A 177 5.97 4.74 -22.04
C VAL A 177 5.46 3.38 -21.60
N ARG A 178 4.36 3.34 -20.87
CA ARG A 178 3.68 2.07 -20.58
C ARG A 178 2.84 1.66 -21.79
N LEU A 179 3.30 0.67 -22.55
CA LEU A 179 2.41 -0.13 -23.41
C LEU A 179 1.59 -1.04 -22.49
N GLN A 180 0.44 -0.54 -22.03
CA GLN A 180 -0.54 -1.39 -21.36
C GLN A 180 -1.25 -2.19 -22.47
N ILE A 181 -0.90 -3.47 -22.62
CA ILE A 181 -1.67 -4.40 -23.45
C ILE A 181 -3.03 -4.60 -22.77
N SER A 182 -3.99 -3.74 -23.10
CA SER A 182 -5.40 -3.92 -22.77
C SER A 182 -5.96 -5.01 -23.69
N THR A 183 -6.72 -5.95 -23.14
CA THR A 183 -7.54 -6.89 -23.92
C THR A 183 -8.73 -6.22 -24.61
N SER A 184 -8.76 -4.88 -24.70
CA SER A 184 -9.73 -4.11 -25.50
C SER A 184 -9.00 -3.32 -26.58
N LEU A 185 -9.63 -3.23 -27.75
CA LEU A 185 -9.14 -2.60 -28.99
C LEU A 185 -8.89 -1.07 -28.89
N THR A 186 -8.89 -0.52 -27.69
CA THR A 186 -8.63 0.89 -27.38
C THR A 186 -7.61 0.95 -26.25
N ALA A 187 -6.42 0.40 -26.50
CA ALA A 187 -5.24 0.64 -25.66
C ALA A 187 -4.90 2.14 -25.73
N LYS A 188 -5.51 2.92 -24.84
CA LYS A 188 -5.09 4.29 -24.57
C LYS A 188 -3.68 4.15 -24.01
N ILE A 189 -2.68 4.58 -24.77
CA ILE A 189 -1.30 4.73 -24.30
C ILE A 189 -1.39 5.69 -23.11
N LEU A 190 -1.48 5.14 -21.89
CA LEU A 190 -1.30 5.94 -20.70
C LEU A 190 0.20 6.10 -20.55
N THR A 191 0.72 7.17 -21.14
CA THR A 191 2.10 7.58 -20.97
C THR A 191 2.27 8.05 -19.52
N TYR A 192 2.63 7.12 -18.64
CA TYR A 192 3.01 7.43 -17.26
C TYR A 192 4.49 7.80 -17.24
N LEU A 193 4.79 9.07 -17.45
CA LEU A 193 6.14 9.57 -17.28
C LEU A 193 6.49 9.49 -15.80
N GLN A 194 7.39 8.57 -15.45
CA GLN A 194 7.87 8.41 -14.08
C GLN A 194 8.35 9.75 -13.53
N SER A 195 9.13 10.54 -14.26
CA SER A 195 9.61 11.85 -13.82
C SER A 195 8.56 12.99 -13.83
N SER A 196 7.31 12.73 -14.22
CA SER A 196 6.31 13.80 -14.32
C SER A 196 5.67 14.12 -12.97
N ALA A 197 5.51 15.42 -12.73
CA ALA A 197 4.78 15.96 -11.60
C ALA A 197 3.29 15.65 -11.74
N ALA A 198 2.64 15.30 -10.64
CA ALA A 198 1.19 15.24 -10.58
C ALA A 198 0.60 16.66 -10.48
N LYS A 199 -0.59 16.89 -11.02
CA LYS A 199 -1.19 18.23 -11.07
C LYS A 199 -1.57 18.70 -9.66
N GLY A 200 -0.93 19.77 -9.21
CA GLY A 200 -1.13 20.40 -7.92
C GLY A 200 -0.63 19.55 -6.75
N ASN A 201 -1.03 19.96 -5.55
CA ASN A 201 -0.65 19.33 -4.30
C ASN A 201 -1.86 18.69 -3.63
N LYS A 202 -1.83 17.38 -3.39
CA LYS A 202 -2.91 16.58 -2.80
C LYS A 202 -2.38 15.67 -1.69
N ASP A 203 -3.27 14.93 -1.02
CA ASP A 203 -2.84 13.79 -0.22
C ASP A 203 -2.27 12.70 -1.14
N ILE A 204 -1.37 11.88 -0.60
CA ILE A 204 -0.72 10.79 -1.33
C ILE A 204 -1.10 9.46 -0.69
N LEU A 205 -1.38 8.46 -1.51
CA LEU A 205 -1.58 7.08 -1.09
C LEU A 205 -0.39 6.23 -1.53
N VAL A 206 0.31 5.66 -0.55
CA VAL A 206 1.31 4.60 -0.73
C VAL A 206 0.65 3.28 -0.34
N THR A 207 0.61 2.32 -1.26
CA THR A 207 -0.05 1.03 -1.05
C THR A 207 0.95 -0.11 -1.13
N TYR A 208 0.96 -0.97 -0.12
CA TYR A 208 1.76 -2.18 -0.07
C TYR A 208 0.89 -3.43 -0.07
N ASN A 209 1.30 -4.47 -0.80
CA ASN A 209 0.70 -5.80 -0.71
C ASN A 209 1.71 -6.91 -1.07
N ASP A 210 1.69 -8.01 -0.34
CA ASP A 210 2.47 -9.23 -0.60
C ASP A 210 1.98 -10.01 -1.85
N GLY A 211 0.73 -9.83 -2.24
CA GLY A 211 0.11 -10.35 -3.46
C GLY A 211 -0.01 -9.30 -4.57
N ASN A 212 -0.95 -8.37 -4.46
CA ASN A 212 -1.22 -7.37 -5.50
C ASN A 212 -1.31 -5.96 -4.90
N GLY A 213 -0.28 -5.15 -5.15
CA GLY A 213 -0.15 -3.77 -4.70
C GLY A 213 -1.00 -2.78 -5.48
N ASN A 214 -1.98 -3.21 -6.28
CA ASN A 214 -2.82 -2.32 -7.07
C ASN A 214 -3.70 -1.45 -6.15
N ALA A 215 -3.50 -0.14 -6.22
CA ALA A 215 -4.19 0.87 -5.42
C ALA A 215 -5.39 1.46 -6.18
N ASN A 216 -6.54 1.58 -5.53
CA ASN A 216 -7.74 2.19 -6.11
C ASN A 216 -8.02 3.58 -5.52
N PRO A 217 -8.70 4.50 -6.25
CA PRO A 217 -9.07 5.84 -5.78
C PRO A 217 -9.86 5.95 -4.46
N GLY A 218 -10.41 4.84 -3.95
CA GLY A 218 -11.10 4.79 -2.66
C GLY A 218 -10.27 4.12 -1.55
N ASP A 219 -9.06 3.66 -1.85
CA ASP A 219 -8.22 2.94 -0.90
C ASP A 219 -7.64 3.86 0.20
N ASP A 220 -7.72 5.17 0.04
CA ASP A 220 -7.38 6.21 1.03
C ASP A 220 -8.61 6.70 1.81
N ALA A 221 -9.82 6.30 1.43
CA ALA A 221 -11.02 6.69 2.15
C ALA A 221 -10.90 6.28 3.63
N PRO A 222 -11.34 7.14 4.57
CA PRO A 222 -11.45 6.74 5.96
C PRO A 222 -12.31 5.48 6.04
N PRO A 223 -12.02 4.55 6.97
CA PRO A 223 -12.89 3.41 7.18
C PRO A 223 -14.32 3.94 7.33
N PRO A 224 -15.32 3.28 6.71
CA PRO A 224 -16.70 3.71 6.85
C PRO A 224 -16.97 3.92 8.33
N LYS A 225 -17.35 5.16 8.70
CA LYS A 225 -17.79 5.45 10.05
C LYS A 225 -18.78 4.35 10.40
N PRO A 226 -18.60 3.59 11.51
CA PRO A 226 -19.54 2.56 11.85
C PRO A 226 -20.93 3.19 11.76
N ALA A 227 -21.78 2.62 10.90
CA ALA A 227 -23.16 3.06 10.81
C ALA A 227 -23.67 3.17 12.25
N PRO A 228 -24.38 4.25 12.63
CA PRO A 228 -24.91 4.36 13.99
C PRO A 228 -25.54 3.02 14.30
N ALA A 229 -24.97 2.31 15.28
CA ALA A 229 -25.50 1.02 15.66
C ALA A 229 -26.98 1.29 15.92
N ASN A 230 -27.85 0.64 15.15
CA ASN A 230 -29.27 0.84 15.34
C ASN A 230 -29.52 0.22 16.71
N ASN A 231 -29.45 1.06 17.74
CA ASN A 231 -29.35 0.64 19.13
C ASN A 231 -30.68 0.07 19.61
N LYS A 232 -31.65 -0.15 18.71
CA LYS A 232 -32.99 -0.65 18.98
C LYS A 232 -33.15 -2.03 18.37
N TYR A 233 -33.72 -2.94 19.15
CA TYR A 233 -34.09 -4.28 18.72
C TYR A 233 -35.55 -4.52 19.06
N THR A 234 -36.32 -5.00 18.10
CA THR A 234 -37.71 -5.40 18.30
C THR A 234 -37.77 -6.86 18.68
N ILE A 235 -38.24 -7.16 19.89
CA ILE A 235 -38.42 -8.51 20.43
C ILE A 235 -39.31 -9.34 19.51
N LYS A 236 -38.84 -10.55 19.18
CA LYS A 236 -39.55 -11.57 18.39
C LYS A 236 -40.05 -12.68 19.32
N ALA A 237 -40.92 -13.53 18.78
CA ALA A 237 -41.42 -14.69 19.53
C ALA A 237 -40.25 -15.61 19.91
N GLY A 238 -40.16 -15.95 21.20
CA GLY A 238 -39.09 -16.80 21.75
C GLY A 238 -37.82 -16.05 22.17
N ASP A 239 -37.75 -14.74 21.99
CA ASP A 239 -36.59 -13.98 22.45
C ASP A 239 -36.53 -13.86 23.97
N THR A 240 -35.30 -13.93 24.48
CA THR A 240 -34.92 -13.58 25.84
C THR A 240 -33.79 -12.57 25.77
N PHE A 241 -33.54 -11.83 26.86
CA PHE A 241 -32.33 -10.99 26.91
C PHE A 241 -31.04 -11.78 26.69
N TRP A 242 -31.01 -13.08 27.02
CA TRP A 242 -29.87 -13.94 26.76
C TRP A 242 -29.70 -14.24 25.27
N SER A 243 -30.75 -14.67 24.57
CA SER A 243 -30.68 -14.98 23.13
C SER A 243 -30.35 -13.74 22.31
N VAL A 244 -30.93 -12.59 22.67
CA VAL A 244 -30.62 -11.30 22.02
C VAL A 244 -29.18 -10.86 22.31
N ALA A 245 -28.71 -10.99 23.56
CA ALA A 245 -27.33 -10.68 23.91
C ALA A 245 -26.33 -11.51 23.10
N GLN A 246 -26.56 -12.83 23.01
CA GLN A 246 -25.72 -13.74 22.26
C GLN A 246 -25.68 -13.37 20.76
N ALA A 247 -26.84 -13.14 20.15
CA ALA A 247 -26.96 -12.79 18.73
C ALA A 247 -26.24 -11.47 18.38
N HIS A 248 -26.19 -10.53 19.33
CA HIS A 248 -25.60 -9.20 19.13
C HIS A 248 -24.20 -9.03 19.76
N LYS A 249 -23.57 -10.12 20.22
CA LYS A 249 -22.25 -10.12 20.88
C LYS A 249 -22.19 -9.15 22.06
N LEU A 250 -23.22 -9.19 22.91
CA LEU A 250 -23.37 -8.41 24.12
C LEU A 250 -23.52 -9.34 25.33
N THR A 251 -23.42 -8.77 26.52
CA THR A 251 -23.82 -9.44 27.76
C THR A 251 -25.25 -9.06 28.12
N VAL A 252 -25.93 -9.95 28.84
CA VAL A 252 -27.28 -9.65 29.40
C VAL A 252 -27.24 -8.40 30.27
N GLN A 253 -26.16 -8.18 31.01
CA GLN A 253 -25.97 -7.01 31.86
C GLN A 253 -25.93 -5.70 31.05
N GLN A 254 -25.27 -5.69 29.88
CA GLN A 254 -25.25 -4.53 28.99
C GLN A 254 -26.64 -4.20 28.45
N ILE A 255 -27.43 -5.21 28.05
CA ILE A 255 -28.81 -5.00 27.60
C ILE A 255 -29.69 -4.50 28.75
N ARG A 256 -29.58 -5.07 29.96
CA ARG A 256 -30.33 -4.58 31.14
C ARG A 256 -29.99 -3.13 31.48
N ALA A 257 -28.70 -2.78 31.46
CA ALA A 257 -28.24 -1.42 31.78
C ALA A 257 -28.72 -0.37 30.76
N ALA A 258 -28.99 -0.78 29.51
CA ALA A 258 -29.55 0.07 28.45
C ALA A 258 -31.09 0.19 28.52
N ASN A 259 -31.77 -0.64 29.32
CA ASN A 259 -33.22 -0.69 29.45
C ASN A 259 -33.67 -0.65 30.92
N PRO A 260 -33.41 0.44 31.65
CA PRO A 260 -33.90 0.59 33.02
C PRO A 260 -35.44 0.48 33.03
N GLY A 261 -35.98 -0.38 33.90
CA GLY A 261 -37.42 -0.59 34.04
C GLY A 261 -38.01 -1.66 33.11
N VAL A 262 -37.24 -2.29 32.22
CA VAL A 262 -37.70 -3.44 31.44
C VAL A 262 -37.44 -4.74 32.21
N ASP A 263 -38.51 -5.48 32.50
CA ASP A 263 -38.43 -6.81 33.12
C ASP A 263 -38.05 -7.87 32.06
N ALA A 264 -36.85 -8.44 32.21
CA ALA A 264 -36.30 -9.44 31.31
C ALA A 264 -37.11 -10.76 31.26
N SER A 265 -37.96 -11.01 32.25
CA SER A 265 -38.83 -12.19 32.30
C SER A 265 -40.20 -11.98 31.63
N LYS A 266 -40.52 -10.74 31.24
CA LYS A 266 -41.83 -10.34 30.70
C LYS A 266 -41.72 -9.60 29.37
N LEU A 267 -40.81 -10.03 28.50
CA LEU A 267 -40.64 -9.43 27.18
C LEU A 267 -41.86 -9.71 26.30
N LYS A 268 -42.33 -8.67 25.60
CA LYS A 268 -43.45 -8.77 24.67
C LYS A 268 -42.97 -8.77 23.23
N VAL A 269 -43.52 -9.65 22.40
CA VAL A 269 -43.29 -9.60 20.94
C VAL A 269 -43.70 -8.21 20.42
N GLY A 270 -42.84 -7.61 19.61
CA GLY A 270 -43.02 -6.24 19.10
C GLY A 270 -42.48 -5.15 20.04
N GLN A 271 -42.07 -5.48 21.27
CA GLN A 271 -41.44 -4.51 22.17
C GLN A 271 -40.07 -4.09 21.64
N VAL A 272 -39.81 -2.79 21.62
CA VAL A 272 -38.49 -2.25 21.24
C VAL A 272 -37.64 -2.09 22.50
N ILE A 273 -36.45 -2.68 22.49
CA ILE A 273 -35.44 -2.56 23.56
C ILE A 273 -34.16 -1.94 23.00
N ASN A 274 -33.37 -1.30 23.87
CA ASN A 274 -32.07 -0.78 23.54
C ASN A 274 -30.99 -1.87 23.66
N LEU A 275 -30.12 -2.05 22.67
CA LEU A 275 -29.02 -3.01 22.74
C LEU A 275 -27.84 -2.46 23.55
N ARG A 276 -27.62 -1.14 23.53
CA ARG A 276 -26.51 -0.44 24.20
C ARG A 276 -27.01 0.93 24.69
N ARG A 277 -26.34 1.50 25.69
CA ARG A 277 -26.57 2.89 26.11
C ARG A 277 -26.17 3.87 25.00
#